data_AF-A0A8H5HMH9-F1
#
_entry.id   AF-A0A8H5HMH9-F1
#
_cell.length_a   1.000
_cell.length_b   1.000
_cell.length_c   1.000
_cell.angle_alpha   90.00
_cell.angle_beta   90.00
_cell.angle_gamma   90.00
#
_symmetry.space_group_name_H-M   'P 1'
#
loop_
_entity.id
_entity.type
_entity.pdbx_description
1 polymer ?
#
loop_
_entity_poly.entity_id
_entity_poly.type
_entity_poly.pdbx_seq_one_letter_code
_entity_poly.pdbx_strand_id
1 'polypeptide(L)'
;MQPTLVTPRLYNNRPSSKEKPKVSSIIIPPTQINAQNASFVPYNKYAPPVQVQLSSTATPPSSASASPTSSPEADMTKNFTCGSPADVVAIAELFATLKQTVSTLHSTFDRLGTQAEKMAQLAPAMKIKDFSAKLENQIASHTRSMQGVRYLLEDAIKNSLVDHLKSQLYDAIRESVAREVQQRVQQELKIQIPKELRVQVQVHQRYVIEVLQTSLHNSDARRHNASLRSPCMTTEPLRPLLRPLPSALQSPAYALKRPFTANSSAVASPMTAFPEVPAPTPLLLSAPALMIPAGSNQVFELIPPTPSPLFPRDLRALFALGPDAAKRLLQDYGLDSTASAAPSPKTEKPGAKAALKTGLNTPEDSPMREIASASREEHINKFMAHIGVPFLMIPTPKPKNSVGKSISPSLVPAE
;
A
#
# COMPACT_ATOMS: atom_id res chain seq x y z
N MET A 1 -35.20 16.28 -61.39
CA MET A 1 -35.78 17.58 -61.00
C MET A 1 -36.89 17.33 -60.00
N GLN A 2 -36.98 18.23 -59.02
CA GLN A 2 -37.94 18.35 -57.90
C GLN A 2 -37.65 17.52 -56.62
N PRO A 3 -37.33 18.20 -55.50
CA PRO A 3 -37.17 17.59 -54.17
C PRO A 3 -38.49 17.60 -53.39
N THR A 4 -38.79 16.50 -52.72
CA THR A 4 -39.93 16.34 -51.82
C THR A 4 -39.65 16.99 -50.46
N LEU A 5 -40.29 18.14 -50.22
CA LEU A 5 -40.40 18.82 -48.94
C LEU A 5 -41.28 18.01 -47.97
N VAL A 6 -40.70 17.59 -46.85
CA VAL A 6 -41.43 16.97 -45.73
C VAL A 6 -41.76 18.05 -44.70
N THR A 7 -43.05 18.34 -44.56
CA THR A 7 -43.63 19.31 -43.63
C THR A 7 -43.73 18.70 -42.21
N PRO A 8 -43.24 19.36 -41.15
CA PRO A 8 -43.49 18.90 -39.79
C PRO A 8 -44.87 19.37 -39.29
N ARG A 9 -45.72 18.41 -38.90
CA ARG A 9 -46.99 18.68 -38.21
C ARG A 9 -46.73 19.19 -36.80
N LEU A 10 -47.06 20.45 -36.56
CA LEU A 10 -47.25 21.01 -35.22
C LEU A 10 -48.55 20.46 -34.63
N TYR A 11 -48.44 19.60 -33.61
CA TYR A 11 -49.58 19.29 -32.73
C TYR A 11 -49.53 20.19 -31.50
N ASN A 12 -50.39 21.20 -31.55
CA ASN A 12 -50.90 21.92 -30.39
C ASN A 12 -51.72 20.94 -29.54
N ASN A 13 -51.30 20.67 -28.30
CA ASN A 13 -52.18 20.12 -27.29
C ASN A 13 -51.87 20.75 -25.94
N ARG A 14 -52.72 21.70 -25.59
CA ARG A 14 -52.88 22.33 -24.28
C ARG A 14 -53.79 21.44 -23.44
N PRO A 15 -53.41 21.09 -22.21
CA PRO A 15 -54.39 20.97 -21.15
C PRO A 15 -54.07 21.94 -20.01
N SER A 16 -55.06 22.79 -19.76
CA SER A 16 -55.20 23.58 -18.54
C SER A 16 -55.68 22.65 -17.43
N SER A 17 -54.84 22.40 -16.44
CA SER A 17 -55.28 21.92 -15.13
C SER A 17 -54.45 22.59 -14.04
N LYS A 18 -55.13 23.41 -13.24
CA LYS A 18 -54.62 23.99 -12.00
C LYS A 18 -54.40 22.86 -11.00
N GLU A 19 -53.17 22.33 -10.91
CA GLU A 19 -52.75 21.48 -9.80
C GLU A 19 -52.09 22.31 -8.71
N LYS A 20 -52.62 22.19 -7.49
CA LYS A 20 -52.05 22.74 -6.26
C LYS A 20 -50.70 22.06 -5.98
N PRO A 21 -49.68 22.76 -5.47
CA PRO A 21 -48.39 22.16 -5.17
C PRO A 21 -48.56 21.10 -4.06
N LYS A 22 -48.36 19.83 -4.44
CA LYS A 22 -48.33 18.69 -3.54
C LYS A 22 -46.99 18.77 -2.79
N VAL A 23 -47.05 19.07 -1.50
CA VAL A 23 -45.89 19.02 -0.60
C VAL A 23 -45.30 17.61 -0.67
N SER A 24 -44.10 17.48 -1.23
CA SER A 24 -43.35 16.23 -1.23
C SER A 24 -42.91 15.94 0.21
N SER A 25 -43.72 15.16 0.93
CA SER A 25 -43.30 14.52 2.17
C SER A 25 -42.17 13.56 1.83
N ILE A 26 -40.94 13.95 2.15
CA ILE A 26 -39.77 13.10 2.09
C ILE A 26 -39.92 12.11 3.25
N ILE A 27 -40.56 10.97 2.97
CA ILE A 27 -40.51 9.81 3.86
C ILE A 27 -39.10 9.25 3.70
N ILE A 28 -38.22 9.61 4.64
CA ILE A 28 -36.91 8.99 4.79
C ILE A 28 -37.20 7.57 5.33
N PRO A 29 -36.94 6.50 4.57
CA PRO A 29 -37.08 5.15 5.10
C PRO A 29 -36.10 4.97 6.26
N PRO A 30 -36.45 4.22 7.32
CA PRO A 30 -35.53 3.94 8.40
C PRO A 30 -34.30 3.23 7.83
N THR A 31 -33.14 3.90 7.93
CA THR A 31 -31.83 3.29 7.70
C THR A 31 -31.74 2.04 8.58
N GLN A 32 -31.73 0.87 7.94
CA GLN A 32 -31.40 -0.37 8.62
C GLN A 32 -29.96 -0.27 9.09
N ILE A 33 -29.79 -0.22 10.40
CA ILE A 33 -28.51 -0.38 11.09
C ILE A 33 -28.01 -1.77 10.73
N ASN A 34 -27.02 -1.80 9.85
CA ASN A 34 -26.35 -3.00 9.39
C ASN A 34 -25.46 -3.54 10.52
N ALA A 35 -26.05 -4.39 11.35
CA ALA A 35 -25.36 -5.16 12.37
C ALA A 35 -25.22 -6.62 11.91
N GLN A 36 -24.55 -6.87 10.77
CA GLN A 36 -24.07 -8.21 10.44
C GLN A 36 -22.73 -8.13 9.72
N ASN A 37 -21.67 -8.18 10.53
CA ASN A 37 -20.36 -8.63 10.09
C ASN A 37 -19.96 -9.83 10.95
N ALA A 38 -19.43 -10.85 10.28
CA ALA A 38 -18.84 -12.08 10.78
C ALA A 38 -19.81 -13.20 11.26
N SER A 39 -20.24 -14.04 10.31
CA SER A 39 -19.71 -15.41 10.18
C SER A 39 -20.62 -16.21 9.24
N PHE A 40 -20.34 -16.13 7.94
CA PHE A 40 -20.98 -17.01 6.95
C PHE A 40 -20.01 -18.16 6.66
N VAL A 41 -20.28 -19.30 7.28
CA VAL A 41 -19.66 -20.58 6.94
C VAL A 41 -20.41 -21.14 5.74
N PRO A 42 -19.77 -21.46 4.60
CA PRO A 42 -20.46 -22.15 3.53
C PRO A 42 -20.72 -23.60 3.98
N TYR A 43 -22.01 -23.95 4.10
CA TYR A 43 -22.46 -25.33 4.21
C TYR A 43 -22.06 -26.09 2.94
N ASN A 44 -21.07 -26.97 3.06
CA ASN A 44 -20.80 -28.02 2.08
C ASN A 44 -21.96 -29.01 2.12
N LYS A 45 -22.82 -28.94 1.12
CA LYS A 45 -23.95 -29.83 0.93
C LYS A 45 -23.42 -31.17 0.43
N TYR A 46 -23.70 -32.20 1.22
CA TYR A 46 -23.45 -33.63 0.97
C TYR A 46 -23.62 -34.04 -0.49
N ALA A 47 -22.54 -34.54 -1.09
CA ALA A 47 -22.56 -35.47 -2.20
C ALA A 47 -22.00 -36.82 -1.72
N PRO A 48 -22.62 -37.95 -2.06
CA PRO A 48 -22.17 -39.27 -1.62
C PRO A 48 -20.85 -39.66 -2.29
N PRO A 49 -19.94 -40.37 -1.60
CA PRO A 49 -18.77 -40.94 -2.25
C PRO A 49 -19.20 -42.17 -3.05
N VAL A 50 -19.24 -42.04 -4.38
CA VAL A 50 -19.20 -43.21 -5.26
C VAL A 50 -17.77 -43.76 -5.22
N GLN A 51 -17.54 -44.77 -4.39
CA GLN A 51 -16.33 -45.58 -4.46
C GLN A 51 -16.39 -46.41 -5.74
N VAL A 52 -15.72 -45.94 -6.80
CA VAL A 52 -15.32 -46.81 -7.91
C VAL A 52 -14.10 -47.59 -7.44
N GLN A 53 -14.31 -48.84 -7.01
CA GLN A 53 -13.24 -49.83 -6.89
C GLN A 53 -12.66 -50.08 -8.28
N LEU A 54 -11.58 -49.38 -8.62
CA LEU A 54 -10.67 -49.81 -9.67
C LEU A 54 -9.82 -50.95 -9.10
N SER A 55 -10.16 -52.17 -9.51
CA SER A 55 -9.34 -53.35 -9.30
C SER A 55 -8.01 -53.18 -10.03
N SER A 56 -7.00 -52.67 -9.32
CA SER A 56 -5.60 -52.69 -9.74
C SER A 56 -5.18 -54.13 -9.94
N THR A 57 -5.16 -54.55 -11.20
CA THR A 57 -4.71 -55.87 -11.62
C THR A 57 -3.19 -55.91 -11.42
N ALA A 58 -2.74 -56.89 -10.64
CA ALA A 58 -1.35 -57.12 -10.30
C ALA A 58 -0.48 -57.29 -11.57
N THR A 59 0.36 -56.29 -11.84
CA THR A 59 1.57 -56.45 -12.65
C THR A 59 2.61 -57.25 -11.85
N PRO A 60 3.19 -58.34 -12.40
CA PRO A 60 4.25 -59.07 -11.73
C PRO A 60 5.55 -58.24 -11.69
N PRO A 61 6.36 -58.36 -10.63
CA PRO A 61 7.69 -57.78 -10.62
C PRO A 61 8.56 -58.50 -11.65
N SER A 62 9.03 -57.71 -12.62
CA SER A 62 10.04 -58.08 -13.60
C SER A 62 11.34 -58.43 -12.88
N SER A 63 11.66 -59.72 -12.79
CA SER A 63 12.96 -60.22 -12.37
C SER A 63 14.02 -59.78 -13.38
N ALA A 64 14.73 -58.70 -13.06
CA ALA A 64 15.94 -58.32 -13.75
C ALA A 64 16.97 -59.45 -13.59
N SER A 65 17.23 -60.14 -14.70
CA SER A 65 18.34 -61.07 -14.86
C SER A 65 19.63 -60.25 -14.89
N ALA A 66 20.24 -60.06 -13.72
CA ALA A 66 21.62 -59.63 -13.61
C ALA A 66 22.50 -60.88 -13.76
N SER A 67 23.26 -60.93 -14.85
CA SER A 67 24.33 -61.89 -15.05
C SER A 67 25.59 -61.40 -14.33
N PRO A 68 26.15 -62.14 -13.35
CA PRO A 68 27.55 -62.00 -13.00
C PRO A 68 28.35 -62.99 -13.83
N THR A 69 28.86 -62.52 -14.96
CA THR A 69 30.01 -63.12 -15.63
C THR A 69 31.25 -62.70 -14.84
N SER A 70 31.72 -63.55 -13.93
CA SER A 70 33.04 -63.42 -13.31
C SER A 70 33.79 -64.74 -13.46
N SER A 71 34.68 -64.75 -14.45
CA SER A 71 35.84 -65.64 -14.52
C SER A 71 36.64 -65.59 -13.23
N PRO A 72 37.17 -66.73 -12.74
CA PRO A 72 38.47 -66.77 -12.12
C PRO A 72 39.48 -67.30 -13.14
N GLU A 73 40.39 -66.42 -13.54
CA GLU A 73 41.66 -66.79 -14.15
C GLU A 73 42.50 -67.60 -13.17
N ALA A 74 43.32 -68.45 -13.78
CA ALA A 74 44.36 -69.29 -13.22
C ALA A 74 45.15 -68.68 -12.05
N ASP A 75 45.40 -69.51 -11.04
CA ASP A 75 46.76 -69.55 -10.51
C ASP A 75 47.22 -71.00 -10.33
N MET A 76 48.47 -71.17 -10.70
CA MET A 76 49.18 -72.41 -10.96
C MET A 76 49.80 -72.94 -9.66
N THR A 77 50.15 -74.22 -9.70
CA THR A 77 51.14 -74.89 -8.84
C THR A 77 50.77 -75.19 -7.38
N LYS A 78 50.49 -76.48 -7.10
CA LYS A 78 51.38 -77.32 -6.25
C LYS A 78 50.89 -78.79 -6.14
N ASN A 79 51.81 -79.68 -6.53
CA ASN A 79 52.09 -80.99 -5.94
C ASN A 79 51.04 -82.10 -6.02
N PHE A 80 51.01 -82.83 -7.14
CA PHE A 80 50.53 -84.21 -7.16
C PHE A 80 51.66 -85.16 -6.78
N THR A 81 51.60 -85.61 -5.54
CA THR A 81 52.48 -86.63 -4.97
C THR A 81 51.75 -87.96 -5.04
N CYS A 82 52.36 -88.92 -5.74
CA CYS A 82 52.36 -90.36 -5.51
C CYS A 82 51.04 -91.05 -5.10
N GLY A 83 50.44 -91.71 -6.10
CA GLY A 83 49.49 -92.82 -6.06
C GLY A 83 49.04 -93.32 -4.68
N SER A 84 47.83 -92.90 -4.31
CA SER A 84 47.02 -93.62 -3.34
C SER A 84 45.81 -94.25 -4.06
N PRO A 85 45.29 -95.40 -3.59
CA PRO A 85 44.12 -96.07 -4.18
C PRO A 85 42.81 -95.25 -4.14
N ALA A 86 42.84 -94.01 -3.62
CA ALA A 86 41.71 -93.08 -3.63
C ALA A 86 41.45 -92.43 -5.00
N ASP A 87 42.48 -92.26 -5.85
CA ASP A 87 42.30 -91.58 -7.15
C ASP A 87 41.50 -92.43 -8.16
N VAL A 88 41.59 -93.76 -8.07
CA VAL A 88 40.77 -94.67 -8.90
C VAL A 88 39.30 -94.60 -8.49
N VAL A 89 39.03 -94.37 -7.20
CA VAL A 89 37.66 -94.16 -6.69
C VAL A 89 37.11 -92.81 -7.16
N ALA A 90 37.93 -91.74 -7.15
CA ALA A 90 37.53 -90.43 -7.65
C ALA A 90 37.22 -90.44 -9.16
N ILE A 91 37.99 -91.17 -9.97
CA ILE A 91 37.72 -91.34 -11.42
C ILE A 91 36.42 -92.14 -11.63
N ALA A 92 36.18 -93.17 -10.82
CA ALA A 92 34.93 -93.95 -10.89
C ALA A 92 33.71 -93.10 -10.48
N GLU A 93 33.82 -92.27 -9.45
CA GLU A 93 32.77 -91.32 -9.04
C GLU A 93 32.51 -90.25 -10.10
N LEU A 94 33.55 -89.76 -10.78
CA LEU A 94 33.41 -88.85 -11.93
C LEU A 94 32.67 -89.53 -13.09
N PHE A 95 33.04 -90.77 -13.43
CA PHE A 95 32.39 -91.50 -14.52
C PHE A 95 30.93 -91.85 -14.17
N ALA A 96 30.65 -92.13 -12.89
CA ALA A 96 29.30 -92.36 -12.39
C ALA A 96 28.45 -91.09 -12.47
N THR A 97 28.99 -89.93 -12.07
CA THR A 97 28.29 -88.63 -12.19
C THR A 97 28.07 -88.22 -13.65
N LEU A 98 29.02 -88.47 -14.54
CA LEU A 98 28.88 -88.18 -15.97
C LEU A 98 27.81 -89.08 -16.63
N LYS A 99 27.74 -90.36 -16.26
CA LYS A 99 26.63 -91.24 -16.67
C LYS A 99 25.28 -90.79 -16.11
N GLN A 100 25.24 -90.36 -14.85
CA GLN A 100 24.01 -89.86 -14.23
C GLN A 100 23.50 -88.59 -14.90
N THR A 101 24.38 -87.65 -15.25
CA THR A 101 23.99 -86.41 -15.95
C THR A 101 23.48 -86.68 -17.36
N VAL A 102 24.12 -87.58 -18.11
CA VAL A 102 23.63 -87.98 -19.44
C VAL A 102 22.28 -88.69 -19.36
N SER A 103 22.10 -89.59 -18.40
CA SER A 103 20.80 -90.26 -18.18
C SER A 103 19.71 -89.25 -17.77
N THR A 104 20.08 -88.27 -16.94
CA THR A 104 19.19 -87.18 -16.56
C THR A 104 18.81 -86.32 -17.77
N LEU A 105 19.77 -85.96 -18.63
CA LEU A 105 19.53 -85.23 -19.89
C LEU A 105 18.64 -86.02 -20.86
N HIS A 106 18.86 -87.32 -20.98
CA HIS A 106 18.01 -88.16 -21.83
C HIS A 106 16.57 -88.17 -21.33
N SER A 107 16.39 -88.32 -20.01
CA SER A 107 15.06 -88.26 -19.38
C SER A 107 14.40 -86.88 -19.51
N THR A 108 15.16 -85.78 -19.48
CA THR A 108 14.60 -84.44 -19.70
C THR A 108 14.20 -84.24 -21.17
N PHE A 109 14.96 -84.77 -22.13
CA PHE A 109 14.58 -84.73 -23.54
C PHE A 109 13.33 -85.56 -23.84
N ASP A 110 13.19 -86.76 -23.27
CA ASP A 110 11.98 -87.57 -23.43
C ASP A 110 10.77 -86.90 -22.78
N ARG A 111 10.96 -86.27 -21.62
CA ARG A 111 9.90 -85.51 -20.94
C ARG A 111 9.49 -84.27 -21.73
N LEU A 112 10.44 -83.60 -22.40
CA LEU A 112 10.15 -82.48 -23.29
C LEU A 112 9.44 -82.95 -24.57
N GLY A 113 9.86 -84.07 -25.15
CA GLY A 113 9.25 -84.66 -26.33
C GLY A 113 7.81 -85.07 -26.08
N THR A 114 7.55 -85.77 -24.98
CA THR A 114 6.18 -86.15 -24.57
C THR A 114 5.32 -84.95 -24.20
N GLN A 115 5.90 -83.86 -23.65
CA GLN A 115 5.17 -82.61 -23.42
C GLN A 115 4.86 -81.87 -24.73
N ALA A 116 5.80 -81.82 -25.67
CA ALA A 116 5.62 -81.21 -26.97
C ALA A 116 4.55 -81.95 -27.80
N GLU A 117 4.55 -83.29 -27.75
CA GLU A 117 3.53 -84.12 -28.40
C GLU A 117 2.14 -83.89 -27.79
N LYS A 118 2.04 -83.82 -26.45
CA LYS A 118 0.78 -83.49 -25.76
C LYS A 118 0.30 -82.07 -26.10
N MET A 119 1.22 -81.10 -26.23
CA MET A 119 0.86 -79.73 -26.66
C MET A 119 0.44 -79.68 -28.13
N ALA A 120 1.08 -80.45 -29.02
CA ALA A 120 0.71 -80.55 -30.42
C ALA A 120 -0.67 -81.20 -30.61
N GLN A 121 -1.02 -82.19 -29.77
CA GLN A 121 -2.35 -82.81 -29.76
C GLN A 121 -3.42 -81.86 -29.17
N LEU A 122 -3.07 -80.96 -28.26
CA LEU A 122 -3.98 -79.97 -27.69
C LEU A 122 -4.22 -78.75 -28.59
N ALA A 123 -3.36 -78.52 -29.60
CA ALA A 123 -3.37 -77.34 -30.46
C ALA A 123 -4.62 -77.21 -31.37
N PRO A 124 -5.17 -78.28 -31.97
CA PRO A 124 -6.33 -78.15 -32.86
C PRO A 124 -7.68 -78.18 -32.12
N ALA A 125 -7.74 -78.71 -30.89
CA ALA A 125 -9.00 -79.20 -30.33
C ALA A 125 -9.77 -78.22 -29.44
N MET A 126 -9.15 -77.23 -28.79
CA MET A 126 -9.89 -76.43 -27.80
C MET A 126 -9.51 -74.96 -27.76
N LYS A 127 -10.52 -74.11 -27.95
CA LYS A 127 -10.64 -72.71 -27.50
C LYS A 127 -10.04 -71.59 -28.35
N ILE A 128 -9.33 -71.84 -29.46
CA ILE A 128 -8.78 -70.73 -30.27
C ILE A 128 -9.91 -69.90 -30.91
N LYS A 129 -10.94 -70.54 -31.48
CA LYS A 129 -12.08 -69.84 -32.10
C LYS A 129 -12.92 -69.07 -31.08
N ASP A 130 -13.23 -69.70 -29.94
CA ASP A 130 -13.99 -69.05 -28.87
C ASP A 130 -13.22 -67.88 -28.24
N PHE A 131 -11.90 -68.01 -28.12
CA PHE A 131 -11.04 -66.93 -27.66
C PHE A 131 -10.99 -65.78 -28.66
N SER A 132 -10.88 -66.10 -29.96
CA SER A 132 -10.94 -65.10 -31.04
C SER A 132 -12.26 -64.33 -31.00
N ALA A 133 -13.40 -65.02 -30.90
CA ALA A 133 -14.71 -64.38 -30.80
C ALA A 133 -14.84 -63.52 -29.53
N LYS A 134 -14.31 -63.97 -28.39
CA LYS A 134 -14.28 -63.18 -27.16
C LYS A 134 -13.42 -61.92 -27.31
N LEU A 135 -12.25 -62.04 -27.93
CA LEU A 135 -11.33 -60.94 -28.15
C LEU A 135 -11.92 -59.91 -29.13
N GLU A 136 -12.56 -60.37 -30.20
CA GLU A 136 -13.26 -59.49 -31.15
C GLU A 136 -14.42 -58.73 -30.49
N ASN A 137 -15.25 -59.43 -29.70
CA ASN A 137 -16.31 -58.79 -28.91
C ASN A 137 -15.74 -57.78 -27.91
N GLN A 138 -14.60 -58.09 -27.29
CA GLN A 138 -13.94 -57.18 -26.36
C GLN A 138 -13.38 -55.94 -27.07
N ILE A 139 -12.79 -56.09 -28.26
CA ILE A 139 -12.33 -54.97 -29.10
C ILE A 139 -13.50 -54.11 -29.55
N ALA A 140 -14.61 -54.72 -29.99
CA ALA A 140 -15.80 -53.99 -30.42
C ALA A 140 -16.43 -53.21 -29.24
N SER A 141 -16.51 -53.84 -28.06
CA SER A 141 -16.98 -53.19 -26.83
C SER A 141 -16.08 -52.03 -26.41
N HIS A 142 -14.75 -52.22 -26.41
CA HIS A 142 -13.79 -51.15 -26.11
C HIS A 142 -13.89 -50.00 -27.12
N THR A 143 -14.04 -50.29 -28.41
CA THR A 143 -14.15 -49.27 -29.45
C THR A 143 -15.42 -48.45 -29.26
N ARG A 144 -16.56 -49.10 -28.95
CA ARG A 144 -17.82 -48.42 -28.64
C ARG A 144 -17.70 -47.56 -27.37
N SER A 145 -17.06 -48.08 -26.33
CA SER A 145 -16.80 -47.34 -25.09
C SER A 145 -15.92 -46.11 -25.34
N MET A 146 -14.80 -46.27 -26.06
CA MET A 146 -13.92 -45.15 -26.44
C MET A 146 -14.65 -44.10 -27.26
N GLN A 147 -15.54 -44.51 -28.17
CA GLN A 147 -16.31 -43.57 -28.96
C GLN A 147 -17.33 -42.81 -28.12
N GLY A 148 -17.98 -43.46 -27.14
CA GLY A 148 -18.81 -42.79 -26.15
C GLY A 148 -18.04 -41.76 -25.32
N VAL A 149 -16.84 -42.12 -24.84
CA VAL A 149 -15.95 -41.20 -24.12
C VAL A 149 -15.53 -40.02 -25.00
N ARG A 150 -15.23 -40.25 -26.28
CA ARG A 150 -14.89 -39.17 -27.23
C ARG A 150 -16.04 -38.19 -27.40
N TYR A 151 -17.27 -38.66 -27.58
CA TYR A 151 -18.42 -37.76 -27.71
C TYR A 151 -18.69 -36.96 -26.43
N LEU A 152 -18.62 -37.60 -25.26
CA LEU A 152 -18.78 -36.91 -23.98
C LEU A 152 -17.68 -35.86 -23.75
N LEU A 153 -16.43 -36.19 -24.11
CA LEU A 153 -15.32 -35.26 -23.99
C LEU A 153 -15.46 -34.09 -24.96
N GLU A 154 -15.87 -34.34 -26.20
CA GLU A 154 -16.10 -33.30 -27.20
C GLU A 154 -17.21 -32.33 -26.77
N ASP A 155 -18.33 -32.85 -26.26
CA ASP A 155 -19.43 -32.03 -25.74
C ASP A 155 -19.02 -31.24 -24.50
N ALA A 156 -18.34 -31.88 -23.53
CA ALA A 156 -17.84 -31.21 -22.33
C ALA A 156 -16.85 -30.08 -22.67
N ILE A 157 -15.96 -30.29 -23.65
CA ILE A 157 -15.01 -29.27 -24.11
C ILE A 157 -15.76 -28.12 -24.80
N LYS A 158 -16.73 -28.40 -25.69
CA LYS A 158 -17.52 -27.36 -26.37
C LYS A 158 -18.27 -26.50 -25.37
N ASN A 159 -18.96 -27.12 -24.41
CA ASN A 159 -19.73 -26.41 -23.40
C ASN A 159 -18.82 -25.57 -22.50
N SER A 160 -17.71 -26.15 -22.02
CA SER A 160 -16.70 -25.44 -21.23
C SER A 160 -16.10 -24.25 -21.98
N LEU A 161 -15.80 -24.40 -23.27
CA LEU A 161 -15.27 -23.32 -24.11
C LEU A 161 -16.28 -22.18 -24.27
N VAL A 162 -17.55 -22.51 -24.54
CA VAL A 162 -18.62 -21.51 -24.68
C VAL A 162 -18.83 -20.75 -23.36
N ASP A 163 -18.84 -21.44 -22.23
CA ASP A 163 -19.01 -20.81 -20.93
C ASP A 163 -17.83 -19.91 -20.56
N HIS A 164 -16.60 -20.36 -20.85
CA HIS A 164 -15.40 -19.56 -20.65
C HIS A 164 -15.41 -18.29 -21.51
N LEU A 165 -15.73 -18.40 -22.81
CA LEU A 165 -15.81 -17.25 -23.71
C LEU A 165 -16.92 -16.27 -23.29
N LYS A 166 -18.08 -16.79 -22.86
CA LYS A 166 -19.16 -15.97 -22.33
C LYS A 166 -18.70 -15.21 -21.08
N SER A 167 -18.05 -15.88 -20.13
CA SER A 167 -17.54 -15.24 -18.92
C SER A 167 -16.55 -14.12 -19.26
N GLN A 168 -15.56 -14.40 -20.12
CA GLN A 168 -14.58 -13.39 -20.55
C GLN A 168 -15.24 -12.20 -21.25
N LEU A 169 -16.23 -12.46 -22.11
CA LEU A 169 -16.98 -11.41 -22.79
C LEU A 169 -17.78 -10.56 -21.80
N TYR A 170 -18.48 -11.19 -20.84
CA TYR A 170 -19.23 -10.46 -19.81
C TYR A 170 -18.32 -9.59 -18.95
N ASP A 171 -17.14 -10.09 -18.56
CA ASP A 171 -16.18 -9.30 -17.79
C ASP A 171 -15.66 -8.11 -18.59
N ALA A 172 -15.32 -8.29 -19.87
CA ALA A 172 -14.89 -7.20 -20.76
C ALA A 172 -16.00 -6.16 -20.99
N ILE A 173 -17.24 -6.60 -21.22
CA ILE A 173 -18.40 -5.70 -21.35
C ILE A 173 -18.62 -4.94 -20.04
N ARG A 174 -18.59 -5.64 -18.91
CA ARG A 174 -18.77 -5.03 -17.58
C ARG A 174 -17.72 -3.95 -17.33
N GLU A 175 -16.46 -4.22 -17.64
CA GLU A 175 -15.38 -3.26 -17.46
C GLU A 175 -15.52 -2.03 -18.37
N SER A 176 -15.86 -2.23 -19.66
CA SER A 176 -16.09 -1.13 -20.60
C SER A 176 -17.28 -0.25 -20.22
N VAL A 177 -18.40 -0.86 -19.80
CA VAL A 177 -19.59 -0.16 -19.32
C VAL A 177 -19.28 0.60 -18.02
N ALA A 178 -18.55 -0.02 -17.08
CA ALA A 178 -18.16 0.65 -15.84
C ALA A 178 -17.31 1.90 -16.11
N ARG A 179 -16.34 1.81 -17.05
CA ARG A 179 -15.52 2.95 -17.46
C ARG A 179 -16.35 4.06 -18.10
N GLU A 180 -17.21 3.72 -19.06
CA GLU A 180 -18.06 4.71 -19.76
C GLU A 180 -19.03 5.40 -18.79
N VAL A 181 -19.69 4.63 -17.91
CA VAL A 181 -20.60 5.16 -16.88
C VAL A 181 -19.84 6.08 -15.93
N GLN A 182 -18.67 5.66 -15.43
CA GLN A 182 -17.86 6.50 -14.55
C GLN A 182 -17.47 7.82 -15.23
N GLN A 183 -17.07 7.77 -16.50
CA GLN A 183 -16.69 8.96 -17.26
C GLN A 183 -17.89 9.91 -17.44
N ARG A 184 -19.05 9.40 -17.87
CA ARG A 184 -20.26 10.22 -18.05
C ARG A 184 -20.75 10.80 -16.74
N VAL A 185 -20.78 10.01 -15.66
CA VAL A 185 -21.15 10.50 -14.34
C VAL A 185 -20.17 11.58 -13.88
N GLN A 186 -18.86 11.43 -14.09
CA GLN A 186 -17.90 12.48 -13.76
C GLN A 186 -18.10 13.75 -14.59
N GLN A 187 -18.45 13.64 -15.87
CA GLN A 187 -18.74 14.79 -16.73
C GLN A 187 -20.02 15.51 -16.28
N GLU A 188 -21.08 14.75 -16.02
CA GLU A 188 -22.35 15.28 -15.51
C GLU A 188 -22.17 15.94 -14.14
N LEU A 189 -21.47 15.30 -13.20
CA LEU A 189 -21.13 15.92 -11.92
C LEU A 189 -20.26 17.19 -12.11
N LYS A 190 -19.41 17.21 -13.14
CA LYS A 190 -18.62 18.40 -13.46
C LYS A 190 -19.47 19.57 -13.96
N ILE A 191 -20.58 19.28 -14.64
CA ILE A 191 -21.52 20.29 -15.16
C ILE A 191 -22.50 20.71 -14.06
N GLN A 192 -23.05 19.75 -13.33
CA GLN A 192 -24.11 19.96 -12.33
C GLN A 192 -23.61 20.61 -11.05
N ILE A 193 -22.35 20.41 -10.66
CA ILE A 193 -21.78 21.05 -9.47
C ILE A 193 -21.09 22.35 -9.91
N PRO A 194 -21.64 23.54 -9.63
CA PRO A 194 -21.00 24.81 -9.95
C PRO A 194 -19.57 24.88 -9.38
N LYS A 195 -18.65 25.47 -10.15
CA LYS A 195 -17.26 25.68 -9.71
C LYS A 195 -17.20 26.44 -8.38
N GLU A 196 -18.10 27.40 -8.20
CA GLU A 196 -18.22 28.20 -6.98
C GLU A 196 -18.46 27.32 -5.74
N LEU A 197 -19.41 26.38 -5.80
CA LEU A 197 -19.68 25.49 -4.66
C LEU A 197 -18.50 24.58 -4.36
N ARG A 198 -17.72 24.15 -5.37
CA ARG A 198 -16.50 23.37 -5.10
C ARG A 198 -15.45 24.18 -4.37
N VAL A 199 -15.24 25.42 -4.80
CA VAL A 199 -14.31 26.34 -4.12
C VAL A 199 -14.81 26.59 -2.70
N GLN A 200 -16.11 26.83 -2.51
CA GLN A 200 -16.70 27.06 -1.19
C GLN A 200 -16.54 25.85 -0.27
N VAL A 201 -16.80 24.64 -0.75
CA VAL A 201 -16.61 23.40 0.02
C VAL A 201 -15.13 23.21 0.38
N GLN A 202 -14.21 23.50 -0.54
CA GLN A 202 -12.77 23.43 -0.26
C GLN A 202 -12.34 24.45 0.79
N VAL A 203 -12.81 25.69 0.69
CA VAL A 203 -12.55 26.75 1.67
C VAL A 203 -13.14 26.37 3.03
N HIS A 204 -14.37 25.87 3.06
CA HIS A 204 -15.01 25.44 4.31
C HIS A 204 -14.33 24.23 4.92
N GLN A 205 -13.95 23.23 4.13
CA GLN A 205 -13.20 22.06 4.59
C GLN A 205 -11.86 22.49 5.19
N ARG A 206 -11.14 23.40 4.52
CA ARG A 206 -9.93 24.00 5.06
C ARG A 206 -10.21 24.72 6.36
N TYR A 207 -11.26 25.53 6.43
CA TYR A 207 -11.65 26.25 7.65
C TYR A 207 -11.96 25.28 8.81
N VAL A 208 -12.69 24.19 8.58
CA VAL A 208 -13.01 23.20 9.60
C VAL A 208 -11.75 22.52 10.13
N ILE A 209 -10.84 22.12 9.25
CA ILE A 209 -9.59 21.47 9.66
C ILE A 209 -8.65 22.49 10.34
N GLU A 210 -8.46 23.65 9.72
CA GLU A 210 -7.55 24.69 10.19
C GLU A 210 -8.01 25.30 11.50
N VAL A 211 -9.27 25.71 11.59
CA VAL A 211 -9.77 26.44 12.74
C VAL A 211 -10.34 25.48 13.76
N LEU A 212 -11.29 24.63 13.40
CA LEU A 212 -12.02 23.83 14.40
C LEU A 212 -11.16 22.73 14.99
N GLN A 213 -10.52 21.91 14.15
CA GLN A 213 -9.72 20.78 14.65
C GLN A 213 -8.45 21.26 15.37
N THR A 214 -7.72 22.20 14.78
CA THR A 214 -6.51 22.75 15.41
C THR A 214 -6.84 23.49 16.70
N SER A 215 -7.90 24.31 16.75
CA SER A 215 -8.27 25.02 17.98
C SER A 215 -8.74 24.08 19.07
N LEU A 216 -9.52 23.05 18.73
CA LEU A 216 -9.96 22.03 19.68
C LEU A 216 -8.76 21.28 20.24
N HIS A 217 -7.88 20.74 19.37
CA HIS A 217 -6.66 20.06 19.81
C HIS A 217 -5.78 20.97 20.68
N ASN A 218 -5.58 22.23 20.26
CA ASN A 218 -4.77 23.18 21.02
C ASN A 218 -5.41 23.55 22.36
N SER A 219 -6.75 23.65 22.43
CA SER A 219 -7.46 23.91 23.68
C SER A 219 -7.34 22.72 24.65
N ASP A 220 -7.44 21.49 24.14
CA ASP A 220 -7.26 20.28 24.93
C ASP A 220 -5.82 20.12 25.39
N ALA A 221 -4.84 20.36 24.51
CA ALA A 221 -3.42 20.35 24.84
C ALA A 221 -3.10 21.39 25.92
N ARG A 222 -3.64 22.62 25.82
CA ARG A 222 -3.48 23.67 26.84
C ARG A 222 -4.11 23.26 28.16
N ARG A 223 -5.31 22.67 28.16
CA ARG A 223 -5.97 22.18 29.37
C ARG A 223 -5.16 21.08 30.06
N HIS A 224 -4.61 20.16 29.29
CA HIS A 224 -3.71 19.11 29.80
C HIS A 224 -2.45 19.71 30.41
N ASN A 225 -1.76 20.58 29.67
CA ASN A 225 -0.53 21.23 30.11
C ASN A 225 -0.75 22.12 31.35
N ALA A 226 -1.91 22.79 31.46
CA ALA A 226 -2.30 23.55 32.64
C ALA A 226 -2.53 22.68 33.89
N SER A 227 -2.93 21.42 33.68
CA SER A 227 -3.18 20.46 34.77
C SER A 227 -1.88 19.87 35.34
N LEU A 228 -0.75 20.02 34.64
CA LEU A 228 0.57 19.59 35.11
C LEU A 228 0.97 20.46 36.32
N ARG A 229 0.71 19.95 37.52
CA ARG A 229 1.10 20.58 38.79
C ARG A 229 2.59 20.37 39.05
N SER A 230 3.16 21.20 39.92
CA SER A 230 4.58 21.17 40.31
C SER A 230 5.16 19.79 40.71
N PRO A 231 4.41 18.81 41.25
CA PRO A 231 4.97 17.50 41.58
C PRO A 231 5.12 16.54 40.39
N CYS A 232 4.39 16.72 39.28
CA CYS A 232 4.37 15.78 38.14
C CYS A 232 5.15 16.27 36.91
N MET A 233 5.87 17.39 37.03
CA MET A 233 6.53 18.09 35.91
C MET A 233 7.61 17.26 35.18
N THR A 234 8.14 16.23 35.83
CA THR A 234 9.22 15.38 35.31
C THR A 234 8.72 14.04 34.78
N THR A 235 7.49 13.65 35.10
CA THR A 235 6.95 12.31 34.79
C THR A 235 5.96 12.33 33.65
N GLU A 236 5.25 13.44 33.44
CA GLU A 236 4.18 13.54 32.45
C GLU A 236 4.57 14.49 31.30
N PRO A 237 4.55 14.02 30.04
CA PRO A 237 4.99 14.81 28.90
C PRO A 237 3.98 15.90 28.54
N LEU A 238 4.52 17.01 28.03
CA LEU A 238 3.74 18.10 27.44
C LEU A 238 3.05 17.63 26.17
N ARG A 239 1.77 17.98 26.04
CA ARG A 239 1.04 17.76 24.79
C ARG A 239 1.43 18.83 23.77
N PRO A 240 1.86 18.44 22.56
CA PRO A 240 2.27 19.37 21.54
C PRO A 240 1.08 20.15 20.98
N LEU A 241 1.26 21.47 20.90
CA LEU A 241 0.33 22.35 20.19
C LEU A 241 0.62 22.24 18.69
N LEU A 242 -0.45 22.20 17.91
CA LEU A 242 -0.39 22.26 16.46
C LEU A 242 -0.16 23.69 16.01
N ARG A 243 0.73 23.87 15.03
CA ARG A 243 1.04 25.19 14.47
C ARG A 243 -0.15 25.73 13.67
N PRO A 244 -0.38 27.05 13.65
CA PRO A 244 -1.33 27.63 12.71
C PRO A 244 -0.85 27.29 11.30
N LEU A 245 -1.76 26.82 10.44
CA LEU A 245 -1.41 26.61 9.04
C LEU A 245 -0.98 27.97 8.46
N PRO A 246 0.11 28.01 7.66
CA PRO A 246 0.47 29.24 6.99
C PRO A 246 -0.73 29.69 6.15
N SER A 247 -1.12 30.96 6.33
CA SER A 247 -2.15 31.57 5.48
C SER A 247 -1.78 31.31 4.02
N ALA A 248 -2.77 31.12 3.14
CA ALA A 248 -2.52 30.88 1.72
C ALA A 248 -1.61 31.94 1.07
N LEU A 249 -1.51 33.13 1.68
CA LEU A 249 -0.65 34.24 1.26
C LEU A 249 0.80 34.13 1.76
N GLN A 250 1.07 33.34 2.80
CA GLN A 250 2.36 33.26 3.49
C GLN A 250 3.20 32.04 3.08
N SER A 251 2.66 31.10 2.31
CA SER A 251 3.40 29.93 1.80
C SER A 251 3.65 30.08 0.30
N PRO A 252 4.90 30.39 -0.13
CA PRO A 252 5.27 30.48 -1.55
C PRO A 252 5.29 29.14 -2.29
N ALA A 253 5.12 28.03 -1.59
CA ALA A 253 5.32 26.70 -2.16
C ALA A 253 4.29 25.74 -1.57
N TYR A 254 3.13 25.66 -2.21
CA TYR A 254 2.44 24.38 -2.24
C TYR A 254 3.38 23.44 -2.98
N ALA A 255 4.07 22.57 -2.23
CA ALA A 255 4.85 21.49 -2.82
C ALA A 255 3.85 20.65 -3.62
N LEU A 256 3.76 20.91 -4.93
CA LEU A 256 3.11 20.03 -5.87
C LEU A 256 3.84 18.69 -5.74
N LYS A 257 3.32 17.80 -4.90
CA LYS A 257 3.59 16.39 -5.02
C LYS A 257 2.89 15.96 -6.30
N ARG A 258 3.56 16.21 -7.44
CA ARG A 258 3.20 15.58 -8.70
C ARG A 258 3.28 14.09 -8.40
N PRO A 259 2.19 13.32 -8.53
CA PRO A 259 2.30 11.87 -8.43
C PRO A 259 3.28 11.46 -9.52
N PHE A 260 4.49 11.04 -9.12
CA PHE A 260 5.40 10.36 -10.02
C PHE A 260 4.72 9.04 -10.34
N THR A 261 3.96 9.02 -11.43
CA THR A 261 3.64 7.77 -12.11
C THR A 261 4.97 7.26 -12.65
N ALA A 262 5.63 6.43 -11.84
CA ALA A 262 6.80 5.65 -12.24
C ALA A 262 6.32 4.61 -13.26
N ASN A 263 6.11 5.03 -14.51
CA ASN A 263 5.82 4.18 -15.67
C ASN A 263 5.98 5.01 -16.97
N SER A 264 7.17 5.54 -17.20
CA SER A 264 7.62 5.89 -18.56
C SER A 264 9.15 5.97 -18.54
N SER A 265 9.76 4.82 -18.75
CA SER A 265 11.15 4.71 -19.18
C SER A 265 11.25 5.17 -20.63
N ALA A 266 12.32 5.93 -20.91
CA ALA A 266 12.79 6.37 -22.21
C ALA A 266 12.05 7.57 -22.83
N VAL A 267 12.69 8.73 -22.84
CA VAL A 267 13.37 9.29 -24.04
C VAL A 267 13.89 10.70 -23.73
N ALA A 268 15.20 10.86 -23.95
CA ALA A 268 15.99 12.03 -24.34
C ALA A 268 15.74 13.41 -23.71
N SER A 269 16.77 13.89 -23.01
CA SER A 269 17.11 15.30 -22.84
C SER A 269 17.21 16.05 -24.18
N PRO A 270 16.89 17.35 -24.20
CA PRO A 270 17.60 18.29 -25.06
C PRO A 270 18.47 19.22 -24.21
N MET A 271 19.77 19.16 -24.46
CA MET A 271 20.65 20.29 -24.20
C MET A 271 20.16 21.47 -25.04
N THR A 272 19.75 22.56 -24.41
CA THR A 272 19.72 23.87 -25.06
C THR A 272 20.40 24.86 -24.13
N ALA A 273 21.60 25.24 -24.53
CA ALA A 273 22.33 26.38 -24.01
C ALA A 273 21.68 27.65 -24.55
N PHE A 274 21.30 28.57 -23.67
CA PHE A 274 21.40 30.04 -23.79
C PHE A 274 20.63 30.67 -22.60
N PRO A 275 21.25 31.51 -21.76
CA PRO A 275 20.53 32.29 -20.76
C PRO A 275 19.94 33.54 -21.43
N GLU A 276 18.62 33.59 -21.58
CA GLU A 276 17.92 34.82 -21.99
C GLU A 276 17.63 35.68 -20.74
N VAL A 277 18.06 36.94 -20.82
CA VAL A 277 17.94 37.96 -19.77
C VAL A 277 16.47 38.36 -19.62
N PRO A 278 15.89 38.42 -18.40
CA PRO A 278 14.51 38.86 -18.24
C PRO A 278 14.43 40.39 -18.41
N ALA A 279 13.64 40.83 -19.40
CA ALA A 279 13.24 42.22 -19.55
C ALA A 279 12.33 42.66 -18.38
N PRO A 280 12.39 43.94 -17.95
CA PRO A 280 11.59 44.46 -16.84
C PRO A 280 10.15 44.70 -17.29
N THR A 281 9.22 43.87 -16.83
CA THR A 281 7.78 44.10 -16.96
C THR A 281 7.28 45.04 -15.84
N PRO A 282 6.48 46.07 -16.15
CA PRO A 282 5.96 47.01 -15.16
C PRO A 282 4.91 46.36 -14.26
N LEU A 283 5.07 46.56 -12.95
CA LEU A 283 4.12 46.17 -11.90
C LEU A 283 2.84 46.99 -12.00
N LEU A 284 1.79 46.42 -12.58
CA LEU A 284 0.42 46.86 -12.32
C LEU A 284 -0.22 45.88 -11.32
N LEU A 285 -0.56 46.41 -10.15
CA LEU A 285 -1.34 45.73 -9.12
C LEU A 285 -2.74 45.38 -9.67
N SER A 286 -2.86 44.20 -10.26
CA SER A 286 -4.15 43.51 -10.43
C SER A 286 -4.31 42.49 -9.30
N ALA A 287 -5.50 42.44 -8.71
CA ALA A 287 -5.93 41.50 -7.67
C ALA A 287 -5.41 40.06 -7.92
N PRO A 288 -5.11 39.29 -6.85
CA PRO A 288 -4.44 38.00 -6.98
C PRO A 288 -5.35 37.00 -7.70
N ALA A 289 -5.21 36.94 -9.02
CA ALA A 289 -5.74 35.87 -9.84
C ALA A 289 -4.93 34.61 -9.51
N LEU A 290 -5.51 33.74 -8.68
CA LEU A 290 -5.09 32.36 -8.50
C LEU A 290 -5.07 31.67 -9.86
N MET A 291 -3.93 31.73 -10.54
CA MET A 291 -3.62 31.00 -11.77
C MET A 291 -3.50 29.51 -11.44
N ILE A 292 -4.64 28.85 -11.20
CA ILE A 292 -4.73 27.41 -11.07
C ILE A 292 -4.71 26.84 -12.50
N PRO A 293 -3.71 26.01 -12.89
CA PRO A 293 -3.66 25.43 -14.21
C PRO A 293 -4.94 24.62 -14.48
N ALA A 294 -5.69 25.01 -15.51
CA ALA A 294 -6.91 24.37 -15.91
C ALA A 294 -6.62 22.92 -16.38
N GLY A 295 -6.94 21.94 -15.54
CA GLY A 295 -6.87 20.52 -15.91
C GLY A 295 -6.29 19.59 -14.85
N SER A 296 -5.63 20.12 -13.80
CA SER A 296 -5.18 19.25 -12.72
C SER A 296 -6.31 19.05 -11.70
N ASN A 297 -6.84 17.83 -11.59
CA ASN A 297 -7.61 17.36 -10.43
C ASN A 297 -6.65 17.26 -9.22
N GLN A 298 -6.00 18.36 -8.85
CA GLN A 298 -5.22 18.43 -7.63
C GLN A 298 -6.23 18.47 -6.49
N VAL A 299 -6.49 17.28 -5.96
CA VAL A 299 -6.92 17.15 -4.58
C VAL A 299 -5.86 17.91 -3.80
N PHE A 300 -6.23 19.06 -3.25
CA PHE A 300 -5.40 19.73 -2.25
C PHE A 300 -5.24 18.72 -1.13
N GLU A 301 -4.13 18.00 -1.12
CA GLU A 301 -3.80 17.11 -0.01
C GLU A 301 -3.49 18.05 1.15
N LEU A 302 -4.50 18.27 1.99
CA LEU A 302 -4.33 19.09 3.18
C LEU A 302 -3.25 18.42 4.03
N ILE A 303 -2.05 19.01 4.03
CA ILE A 303 -0.99 18.60 4.93
C ILE A 303 -1.56 18.80 6.34
N PRO A 304 -1.71 17.73 7.14
CA PRO A 304 -2.28 17.85 8.47
C PRO A 304 -1.40 18.82 9.27
N PRO A 305 -2.00 19.69 10.10
CA PRO A 305 -1.22 20.60 10.93
C PRO A 305 -0.27 19.79 11.80
N THR A 306 1.04 19.95 11.59
CA THR A 306 2.06 19.23 12.36
C THR A 306 2.60 20.12 13.48
N PRO A 307 2.91 19.53 14.65
CA PRO A 307 3.58 20.27 15.72
C PRO A 307 4.98 20.72 15.27
N SER A 308 5.53 21.73 15.96
CA SER A 308 6.93 22.14 15.72
C SER A 308 7.87 20.96 16.03
N PRO A 309 8.89 20.70 15.19
CA PRO A 309 9.90 19.70 15.49
C PRO A 309 10.72 20.05 16.74
N LEU A 310 10.71 21.32 17.15
CA LEU A 310 11.38 21.82 18.36
C LEU A 310 10.47 21.81 19.59
N PHE A 311 9.25 21.25 19.48
CA PHE A 311 8.35 21.17 20.63
C PHE A 311 8.97 20.29 21.74
N PRO A 312 9.19 20.82 22.95
CA PRO A 312 9.82 20.07 24.02
C PRO A 312 8.90 18.97 24.52
N ARG A 313 9.46 17.77 24.77
CA ARG A 313 8.70 16.65 25.34
C ARG A 313 8.22 16.95 26.75
N ASP A 314 9.08 17.56 27.57
CA ASP A 314 8.80 17.85 28.98
C ASP A 314 9.25 19.28 29.34
N LEU A 315 8.78 19.79 30.48
CA LEU A 315 9.17 21.12 30.97
C LEU A 315 10.69 21.25 31.19
N ARG A 316 11.35 20.17 31.61
CA ARG A 316 12.82 20.14 31.74
C ARG A 316 13.51 20.36 30.39
N ALA A 317 12.99 19.80 29.31
CA ALA A 317 13.52 19.99 27.96
C ALA A 317 13.27 21.42 27.47
N LEU A 318 12.13 22.03 27.83
CA LEU A 318 11.86 23.44 27.56
C LEU A 318 12.87 24.36 28.28
N PHE A 319 13.21 24.09 29.54
CA PHE A 319 14.22 24.86 30.28
C PHE A 319 15.66 24.55 29.87
N ALA A 320 15.92 23.43 29.21
CA ALA A 320 17.22 23.13 28.61
C ALA A 320 17.40 23.80 27.24
N LEU A 321 16.34 24.40 26.68
CA LEU A 321 16.37 24.99 25.35
C LEU A 321 17.26 26.24 25.33
N GLY A 322 18.14 26.33 24.32
CA GLY A 322 19.00 27.50 24.11
C GLY A 322 18.21 28.75 23.67
N PRO A 323 18.80 29.96 23.76
CA PRO A 323 18.15 31.22 23.41
C PRO A 323 17.62 31.24 21.97
N ASP A 324 18.41 30.74 21.01
CA ASP A 324 18.02 30.70 19.59
C ASP A 324 16.90 29.70 19.31
N ALA A 325 16.94 28.54 19.98
CA ALA A 325 15.92 27.51 19.83
C ALA A 325 14.59 27.95 20.46
N ALA A 326 14.63 28.67 21.60
CA ALA A 326 13.45 29.30 22.18
C ALA A 326 12.86 30.36 21.26
N LYS A 327 13.69 31.21 20.64
CA LYS A 327 13.24 32.20 19.65
C LYS A 327 12.58 31.54 18.43
N ARG A 328 13.20 30.51 17.85
CA ARG A 328 12.61 29.74 16.73
C ARG A 328 11.30 29.08 17.11
N LEU A 329 11.18 28.59 18.35
CA LEU A 329 9.94 28.04 18.85
C LEU A 329 8.83 29.09 18.89
N LEU A 330 9.09 30.31 19.38
CA LEU A 330 8.11 31.39 19.32
C LEU A 330 7.75 31.76 17.88
N GLN A 331 8.73 31.79 16.98
CA GLN A 331 8.53 32.05 15.56
C GLN A 331 7.58 31.04 14.91
N ASP A 332 7.79 29.74 15.17
CA ASP A 332 6.97 28.64 14.64
C ASP A 332 5.49 28.73 15.05
N TYR A 333 5.23 29.33 16.21
CA TYR A 333 3.88 29.56 16.74
C TYR A 333 3.37 31.00 16.53
N GLY A 334 4.12 31.86 15.83
CA GLY A 334 3.74 33.24 15.54
C GLY A 334 3.69 34.15 16.79
N LEU A 335 4.49 33.86 17.81
CA LEU A 335 4.53 34.59 19.08
C LEU A 335 5.63 35.66 19.14
N ASP A 336 6.42 35.83 18.08
CA ASP A 336 7.46 36.84 18.02
C ASP A 336 6.85 38.26 17.93
N SER A 337 6.74 38.96 19.07
CA SER A 337 6.17 40.32 19.11
C SER A 337 7.04 41.36 18.42
N THR A 338 8.30 41.05 18.11
CA THR A 338 9.24 41.97 17.48
C THR A 338 9.00 42.13 15.97
N ALA A 339 8.28 41.20 15.33
CA ALA A 339 7.96 41.29 13.90
C ALA A 339 6.74 42.18 13.59
N SER A 340 5.94 42.54 14.60
CA SER A 340 4.81 43.48 14.45
C SER A 340 5.17 44.93 14.80
N ALA A 341 6.45 45.25 14.90
CA ALA A 341 6.95 46.60 14.74
C ALA A 341 7.56 46.69 13.34
N ALA A 342 6.70 46.83 12.32
CA ALA A 342 7.17 47.29 11.03
C ALA A 342 8.06 48.53 11.27
N PRO A 343 9.26 48.62 10.67
CA PRO A 343 10.05 49.82 10.76
C PRO A 343 9.22 50.93 10.12
N SER A 344 8.56 51.74 10.94
CA SER A 344 8.05 53.01 10.47
C SER A 344 9.26 53.76 9.90
N PRO A 345 9.15 54.31 8.69
CA PRO A 345 10.23 55.08 8.10
C PRO A 345 10.55 56.19 9.09
N LYS A 346 11.78 56.19 9.61
CA LYS A 346 12.29 57.25 10.46
C LYS A 346 12.15 58.54 9.66
N THR A 347 11.18 59.37 10.02
CA THR A 347 11.13 60.74 9.56
C THR A 347 12.36 61.42 10.15
N GLU A 348 13.39 61.55 9.32
CA GLU A 348 14.58 62.34 9.59
C GLU A 348 14.14 63.74 10.00
N LYS A 349 14.44 64.11 11.24
CA LYS A 349 14.35 65.48 11.72
C LYS A 349 15.78 66.02 11.77
N PRO A 350 16.17 66.97 10.92
CA PRO A 350 17.54 67.46 10.89
C PRO A 350 17.74 68.54 11.96
N GLY A 351 18.91 68.51 12.59
CA GLY A 351 19.59 69.69 13.15
C GLY A 351 19.28 70.06 14.60
N ALA A 352 20.25 69.85 15.50
CA ALA A 352 21.15 70.94 15.90
C ALA A 352 22.10 70.51 17.05
N LYS A 353 23.41 70.65 16.76
CA LYS A 353 24.52 71.16 17.61
C LYS A 353 24.75 70.46 18.96
N ALA A 354 25.76 69.62 19.06
CA ALA A 354 27.16 69.98 19.41
C ALA A 354 27.35 70.35 20.89
N ALA A 355 27.89 69.41 21.67
CA ALA A 355 28.73 69.71 22.82
C ALA A 355 29.68 68.52 23.07
N LEU A 356 30.94 68.79 22.74
CA LEU A 356 32.14 68.03 23.05
C LEU A 356 32.28 67.81 24.58
N LYS A 357 32.55 66.59 25.03
CA LYS A 357 33.46 66.39 26.18
C LYS A 357 34.09 65.00 26.18
N THR A 358 35.39 65.04 25.97
CA THR A 358 36.44 64.04 26.13
C THR A 358 36.54 63.51 27.56
N GLY A 359 36.93 62.24 27.70
CA GLY A 359 37.36 61.61 28.96
C GLY A 359 37.23 60.09 28.88
N LEU A 360 38.20 59.39 28.33
CA LEU A 360 39.33 58.76 29.06
C LEU A 360 38.98 57.33 29.54
N ASN A 361 39.42 56.37 28.74
CA ASN A 361 39.92 55.03 29.09
C ASN A 361 39.51 54.44 30.45
N THR A 362 38.62 53.45 30.43
CA THR A 362 38.54 52.43 31.49
C THR A 362 38.54 51.05 30.80
N PRO A 363 39.50 50.18 31.12
CA PRO A 363 39.63 48.87 30.48
C PRO A 363 38.64 47.87 31.11
N GLU A 364 38.19 46.94 30.28
CA GLU A 364 37.97 45.54 30.67
C GLU A 364 37.12 45.31 31.94
N ASP A 365 35.79 45.27 31.78
CA ASP A 365 35.04 44.13 32.32
C ASP A 365 33.67 44.03 31.63
N SER A 366 33.44 42.91 30.96
CA SER A 366 32.37 42.67 29.99
C SER A 366 30.99 42.47 30.64
N PRO A 367 29.99 43.35 30.43
CA PRO A 367 28.59 43.06 30.78
C PRO A 367 27.79 42.48 29.60
N MET A 368 28.45 42.04 28.52
CA MET A 368 27.75 41.62 27.30
C MET A 368 27.05 40.26 27.39
N ARG A 369 27.31 39.47 28.45
CA ARG A 369 26.71 38.13 28.59
C ARG A 369 25.33 38.15 29.27
N GLU A 370 24.96 39.23 29.95
CA GLU A 370 23.74 39.27 30.78
C GLU A 370 22.49 39.70 30.00
N ILE A 371 22.65 40.43 28.90
CA ILE A 371 21.54 40.89 28.05
C ILE A 371 20.92 39.71 27.26
N ALA A 372 21.74 38.70 26.91
CA ALA A 372 21.28 37.54 26.16
C ALA A 372 20.40 36.58 26.99
N SER A 373 20.66 36.49 28.31
CA SER A 373 19.85 35.69 29.23
C SER A 373 18.44 36.27 29.32
N ALA A 374 18.32 37.57 29.63
CA ALA A 374 17.02 38.22 29.85
C ALA A 374 16.02 37.99 28.70
N SER A 375 16.50 37.95 27.44
CA SER A 375 15.68 37.64 26.27
C SER A 375 15.24 36.18 26.20
N ARG A 376 16.09 35.23 26.60
CA ARG A 376 15.77 33.79 26.63
C ARG A 376 14.66 33.50 27.63
N GLU A 377 14.81 33.99 28.85
CA GLU A 377 13.85 33.77 29.92
C GLU A 377 12.48 34.38 29.59
N GLU A 378 12.48 35.56 28.95
CA GLU A 378 11.27 36.18 28.42
C GLU A 378 10.59 35.32 27.35
N HIS A 379 11.35 34.78 26.38
CA HIS A 379 10.82 33.88 25.35
C HIS A 379 10.21 32.62 25.96
N ILE A 380 10.89 31.97 26.90
CA ILE A 380 10.37 30.77 27.58
C ILE A 380 9.09 31.11 28.35
N ASN A 381 9.07 32.19 29.13
CA ASN A 381 7.88 32.61 29.88
C ASN A 381 6.69 32.90 28.95
N LYS A 382 6.95 33.52 27.79
CA LYS A 382 5.92 33.78 26.79
C LYS A 382 5.37 32.49 26.16
N PHE A 383 6.25 31.54 25.87
CA PHE A 383 5.83 30.23 25.36
C PHE A 383 5.02 29.46 26.40
N MET A 384 5.45 29.48 27.66
CA MET A 384 4.76 28.86 28.80
C MET A 384 3.32 29.38 28.94
N ALA A 385 3.14 30.70 28.87
CA ALA A 385 1.82 31.31 28.85
C ALA A 385 0.98 30.84 27.65
N HIS A 386 1.59 30.70 26.47
CA HIS A 386 0.89 30.22 25.28
C HIS A 386 0.45 28.74 25.37
N ILE A 387 1.29 27.86 25.95
CA ILE A 387 0.94 26.45 26.14
C ILE A 387 -0.01 26.20 27.32
N GLY A 388 -0.45 27.26 28.01
CA GLY A 388 -1.44 27.21 29.11
C GLY A 388 -0.84 26.87 30.47
N VAL A 389 0.47 26.94 30.61
CA VAL A 389 1.16 26.56 31.83
C VAL A 389 1.20 27.77 32.80
N PRO A 390 0.55 27.69 33.98
CA PRO A 390 0.22 28.88 34.79
C PRO A 390 1.38 29.44 35.63
N PHE A 391 2.49 28.72 35.74
CA PHE A 391 3.62 29.15 36.57
C PHE A 391 4.67 29.90 35.73
N LEU A 392 4.97 31.12 36.16
CA LEU A 392 6.12 31.89 35.68
C LEU A 392 7.35 31.39 36.46
N MET A 393 8.30 30.78 35.77
CA MET A 393 9.44 30.12 36.44
C MET A 393 10.47 31.12 36.97
N ILE A 394 10.50 32.32 36.40
CA ILE A 394 11.47 33.36 36.76
C ILE A 394 10.66 34.62 37.01
N PRO A 395 10.64 35.14 38.25
CA PRO A 395 10.11 36.46 38.52
C PRO A 395 10.78 37.42 37.55
N THR A 396 10.05 37.90 36.56
CA THR A 396 10.56 38.94 35.65
C THR A 396 11.05 40.07 36.56
N PRO A 397 12.32 40.49 36.45
CA PRO A 397 12.83 41.58 37.28
C PRO A 397 11.84 42.72 37.12
N LYS A 398 11.18 43.12 38.22
CA LYS A 398 10.18 44.19 38.19
C LYS A 398 10.84 45.32 37.41
N PRO A 399 10.24 45.80 36.30
CA PRO A 399 10.81 46.93 35.59
C PRO A 399 11.02 47.98 36.67
N LYS A 400 12.29 48.39 36.89
CA LYS A 400 12.59 49.53 37.75
C LYS A 400 11.85 50.66 37.07
N ASN A 401 10.61 50.91 37.51
CA ASN A 401 9.85 52.08 37.15
C ASN A 401 10.80 53.22 37.48
N SER A 402 11.40 53.78 36.44
CA SER A 402 12.15 55.01 36.53
C SER A 402 11.12 56.02 36.99
N VAL A 403 11.03 56.18 38.31
CA VAL A 403 10.22 57.17 38.99
C VAL A 403 10.69 58.49 38.41
N GLY A 404 9.96 58.95 37.40
CA GLY A 404 9.99 60.31 36.95
C GLY A 404 9.69 61.14 38.18
N LYS A 405 10.71 61.87 38.60
CA LYS A 405 10.70 62.97 39.55
C LYS A 405 9.45 63.82 39.32
N SER A 406 8.36 63.50 40.02
CA SER A 406 7.17 64.34 40.09
C SER A 406 7.55 65.58 40.90
N ILE A 407 7.89 66.64 40.17
CA ILE A 407 7.99 67.99 40.69
C ILE A 407 6.60 68.35 41.22
N SER A 408 6.49 68.43 42.54
CA SER A 408 5.31 68.91 43.25
C SER A 408 5.10 70.40 42.97
N PRO A 409 3.91 70.85 42.54
CA PRO A 409 3.56 72.26 42.63
C PRO A 409 3.08 72.55 44.06
N SER A 410 3.81 73.46 44.71
CA SER A 410 3.42 74.16 45.94
C SER A 410 2.06 74.83 45.74
N LEU A 411 1.08 74.46 46.57
CA LEU A 411 -0.21 75.15 46.67
C LEU A 411 -0.15 76.10 47.86
N VAL A 412 -0.22 77.40 47.57
CA VAL A 412 -0.37 78.50 48.54
C VAL A 412 -1.85 78.58 48.97
N PRO A 413 -2.18 78.76 50.25
CA PRO A 413 -3.54 79.06 50.67
C PRO A 413 -3.79 80.57 50.54
N ALA A 414 -4.87 80.96 49.86
CA ALA A 414 -5.41 82.32 49.88
C ALA A 414 -6.68 82.35 50.75
N GLU A 415 -6.80 83.47 51.45
CA GLU A 415 -7.75 83.84 52.53
C GLU A 415 -9.24 83.65 52.24
#